data_AF-A0A949YZ93-F1
#
_entry.id   AF-A0A949YZ93-F1
#
_cell.length_a   1.000
_cell.length_b   1.000
_cell.length_c   1.000
_cell.angle_alpha   90.00
_cell.angle_beta   90.00
_cell.angle_gamma   90.00
#
_symmetry.space_group_name_H-M   'P 1'
#
loop_
_entity.id
_entity.type
_entity.pdbx_description
1 polymer ?
#
loop_
_entity_poly.entity_id
_entity_poly.type
_entity_poly.pdbx_seq_one_letter_code
_entity_poly.pdbx_strand_id
1 'polypeptide(L)' 'MKEQLRELLIAPRFVPFQVRLNDGSVYEVPSKEHAWFGTGRSGLLFVEGDTGAASVIQIRNIVAVETSGSAE' A
#
# COMPACT_ATOMS: atom_id res chain seq x y z
N MET A 1 -3.87 -8.22 -7.24
CA MET A 1 -3.76 -7.10 -6.27
C MET A 1 -2.86 -7.43 -5.09
N LYS A 2 -3.18 -8.42 -4.24
CA LYS A 2 -2.32 -8.79 -3.10
C LYS A 2 -0.88 -9.11 -3.50
N GLU A 3 -0.70 -9.85 -4.59
CA GLU A 3 0.62 -10.21 -5.13
C GLU A 3 1.40 -8.97 -5.58
N GLN A 4 0.78 -8.09 -6.38
CA GLN A 4 1.38 -6.82 -6.81
C GLN A 4 1.85 -5.95 -5.63
N LEU A 5 1.03 -5.78 -4.59
CA LEU A 5 1.42 -5.06 -3.37
C LEU A 5 2.58 -5.75 -2.66
N ARG A 6 2.60 -7.09 -2.67
CA ARG A 6 3.67 -7.86 -2.05
C ARG A 6 4.98 -7.63 -2.79
N GLU A 7 4.96 -7.66 -4.12
CA GLU A 7 6.12 -7.40 -4.96
C GLU A 7 6.70 -6.00 -4.69
N LEU A 8 5.85 -4.98 -4.59
CA LEU A 8 6.27 -3.61 -4.25
C LEU A 8 6.92 -3.51 -2.85
N LEU A 9 6.36 -4.21 -1.86
CA LEU A 9 6.86 -4.17 -0.48
C LEU A 9 8.13 -4.99 -0.24
N ILE A 10 8.34 -6.07 -0.99
CA ILE A 10 9.55 -6.91 -0.89
C ILE A 10 10.61 -6.58 -1.94
N ALA A 11 10.35 -5.60 -2.82
CA ALA A 11 11.27 -5.21 -3.86
C ALA A 11 12.63 -4.81 -3.27
N PRO A 12 13.76 -5.19 -3.93
CA PRO A 12 15.10 -4.83 -3.45
C PRO A 12 15.31 -3.32 -3.38
N ARG A 13 14.65 -2.58 -4.28
CA ARG A 13 14.52 -1.12 -4.23
C ARG A 13 13.06 -0.78 -4.04
N PHE A 14 12.74 -0.22 -2.89
CA PHE A 14 11.40 0.28 -2.62
C PHE A 14 11.09 1.47 -3.52
N VAL A 15 9.91 1.46 -4.12
CA VAL A 15 9.38 2.57 -4.92
C VAL A 15 8.13 3.09 -4.19
N PRO A 16 8.08 4.37 -3.80
CA PRO A 16 6.88 4.95 -3.21
C PRO A 16 5.66 4.72 -4.09
N PHE A 17 4.54 4.37 -3.49
CA PHE A 17 3.31 4.10 -4.23
C PHE A 17 2.09 4.60 -3.48
N GLN A 18 1.01 4.80 -4.23
CA GLN A 18 -0.28 5.18 -3.72
C GLN A 18 -1.27 4.04 -3.95
N VAL A 19 -2.19 3.86 -3.00
CA VAL A 19 -3.25 2.85 -3.02
C VAL A 19 -4.58 3.56 -3.07
N ARG A 20 -5.36 3.32 -4.13
CA ARG A 20 -6.69 3.88 -4.30
C ARG A 20 -7.77 2.86 -3.97
N LEU A 21 -8.74 3.25 -3.16
CA LEU A 21 -9.87 2.42 -2.77
C LEU A 21 -11.11 2.67 -3.62
N ASN A 22 -12.04 1.73 -3.57
CA ASN A 22 -13.32 1.79 -4.29
C ASN A 22 -14.24 2.93 -3.81
N ASP A 23 -14.08 3.41 -2.57
CA ASP A 23 -14.79 4.58 -2.04
C ASP A 23 -14.17 5.92 -2.50
N GLY A 24 -13.03 5.87 -3.20
CA GLY A 24 -12.31 7.05 -3.68
C GLY A 24 -11.16 7.49 -2.78
N SER A 25 -11.03 6.94 -1.57
CA SER A 25 -9.88 7.22 -0.69
C SER A 25 -8.55 6.83 -1.34
N VAL A 26 -7.53 7.65 -1.08
CA VAL A 26 -6.15 7.43 -1.54
C VAL A 26 -5.22 7.43 -0.33
N TYR A 27 -4.36 6.43 -0.25
CA TYR A 27 -3.36 6.28 0.80
C TYR A 27 -1.98 6.28 0.18
N GLU A 28 -1.07 7.05 0.76
CA GLU A 28 0.31 7.14 0.29
C GLU A 28 1.21 6.24 1.12
N VAL A 29 2.08 5.50 0.45
CA VAL A 29 3.10 4.65 1.07
C VAL A 29 4.47 5.19 0.64
N PRO A 30 5.03 6.17 1.39
CA PRO A 30 6.27 6.84 1.02
C PRO A 30 7.51 5.96 1.22
N SER A 31 7.44 4.97 2.11
CA SER A 31 8.53 4.03 2.38
C SER A 31 8.00 2.65 2.78
N LYS A 32 8.84 1.61 2.73
CA LYS A 32 8.47 0.23 3.09
C LYS A 32 7.98 0.08 4.54
N GLU A 33 8.40 0.98 5.42
CA GLU A 33 8.06 0.96 6.84
C GLU A 33 6.64 1.47 7.09
N HIS A 34 6.11 2.26 6.16
CA HIS A 34 4.75 2.79 6.24
C HIS A 34 3.69 1.76 5.82
N ALA A 35 4.05 0.56 5.34
CA ALA A 35 3.04 -0.43 5.02
C ALA A 35 3.47 -1.87 5.27
N TRP A 36 2.56 -2.64 5.87
CA TRP A 36 2.78 -4.06 6.12
C TRP A 36 1.49 -4.86 5.96
N PHE A 37 1.64 -6.14 5.63
CA PHE A 37 0.52 -7.07 5.61
C PHE A 37 0.17 -7.52 7.03
N GLY A 38 -1.11 -7.65 7.31
CA GLY A 38 -1.57 -8.27 8.54
C GLY A 38 -1.05 -9.70 8.68
N THR A 39 -0.60 -10.07 9.87
CA THR A 39 -0.17 -11.43 10.19
C THR A 39 -1.39 -12.36 10.25
N GLY A 40 -1.71 -13.06 9.15
CA GLY A 40 -2.80 -14.05 9.11
C GLY A 40 -3.41 -14.28 7.72
N ARG A 41 -4.62 -14.88 7.68
CA ARG A 41 -5.42 -15.06 6.45
C ARG A 41 -6.02 -13.75 5.90
N SER A 42 -5.85 -12.66 6.62
CA SER A 42 -6.58 -11.43 6.37
C SER A 42 -5.96 -10.70 5.17
N GLY A 43 -6.73 -10.51 4.11
CA GLY A 43 -6.40 -9.63 2.99
C GLY A 43 -6.41 -8.17 3.43
N LEU A 44 -5.56 -7.84 4.39
CA LEU A 44 -5.42 -6.54 5.03
C LEU A 44 -4.04 -5.98 4.74
N LEU A 45 -4.02 -4.70 4.41
CA LEU A 45 -2.83 -3.86 4.31
C LEU A 45 -2.96 -2.79 5.39
N PHE A 46 -1.95 -2.68 6.24
CA PHE A 46 -1.83 -1.58 7.18
C PHE A 46 -0.98 -0.51 6.51
N VAL A 47 -1.43 0.75 6.54
CA VAL A 47 -0.70 1.90 6.02
C VAL A 47 -0.58 2.95 7.10
N GLU A 48 0.64 3.25 7.53
CA GLU A 48 0.96 4.31 8.49
C GLU A 48 1.15 5.64 7.76
N GLY A 49 0.34 6.63 8.12
CA GLY A 49 0.50 8.01 7.64
C GLY A 49 1.53 8.78 8.47
N ASP A 50 1.97 9.94 7.96
CA ASP A 50 2.97 10.83 8.60
C ASP A 50 2.67 11.20 10.06
N THR A 51 1.39 11.21 10.44
CA THR A 51 0.98 11.51 11.83
C THR A 51 1.13 10.31 12.78
N GLY A 52 1.69 9.19 12.33
CA GLY A 52 1.80 7.93 13.08
C GLY A 52 0.49 7.16 13.20
N ALA A 53 -0.55 7.56 12.47
CA ALA A 53 -1.84 6.88 12.46
C ALA A 53 -1.83 5.77 11.39
N ALA A 54 -2.04 4.53 11.82
CA ALA A 54 -2.20 3.40 10.91
C ALA A 54 -3.65 3.25 10.44
N SER A 55 -3.84 3.25 9.13
CA SER A 55 -5.09 2.94 8.46
C SER A 55 -5.13 1.47 8.07
N VAL A 56 -6.27 0.82 8.32
CA VAL A 56 -6.46 -0.60 7.98
C VAL A 56 -7.25 -0.69 6.68
N ILE A 57 -6.59 -1.17 5.63
CA ILE A 57 -7.15 -1.26 4.28
C ILE A 57 -7.45 -2.73 3.97
N GLN A 58 -8.69 -3.00 3.55
CA GLN A 58 -9.05 -4.28 2.96
C GLN A 58 -8.55 -4.33 1.52
N ILE A 59 -7.65 -5.27 1.19
CA ILE A 59 -7.04 -5.39 -0.14
C ILE A 59 -8.09 -5.56 -1.25
N ARG A 60 -9.23 -6.19 -0.94
CA ARG A 60 -10.35 -6.34 -1.88
C ARG A 60 -11.01 -5.01 -2.29
N ASN A 61 -10.80 -3.94 -1.51
CA ASN A 61 -11.33 -2.61 -1.80
C ASN A 61 -10.34 -1.79 -2.65
N ILE A 62 -9.12 -2.26 -2.85
CA ILE A 62 -8.11 -1.55 -3.64
C ILE A 62 -8.45 -1.72 -5.12
N VAL A 63 -8.67 -0.60 -5.80
CA VAL A 63 -9.01 -0.54 -7.22
C VAL A 63 -7.81 -0.19 -8.10
N ALA A 64 -6.82 0.53 -7.55
CA ALA A 64 -5.61 0.88 -8.27
C ALA A 64 -4.42 1.01 -7.31
N VAL A 65 -3.23 0.77 -7.85
CA VAL A 65 -1.95 1.03 -7.19
C VAL A 65 -1.07 1.76 -8.20
N GLU A 66 -0.59 2.94 -7.84
CA GLU A 66 0.17 3.82 -8.72
C GLU A 66 1.52 4.10 -8.06
N THR A 67 2.61 3.73 -8.71
CA THR A 67 3.96 4.06 -8.22
C THR A 67 4.25 5.53 -8.49
N SER A 68 4.75 6.25 -7.51
CA SER A 68 5.16 7.67 -7.62
C SER A 68 6.47 7.87 -8.39
N GLY A 69 6.88 6.85 -9.15
CA GLY A 69 7.95 6.95 -10.13
C GLY A 69 7.38 7.58 -11.39
N SER A 70 7.68 8.85 -11.62
CA SER A 70 7.60 9.46 -12.94
C SER A 70 8.07 8.48 -13.99
N ALA A 71 7.29 8.37 -15.07
CA ALA A 71 7.79 7.85 -16.32
C ALA A 71 9.06 8.64 -16.68
N GLU A 72 10.20 7.95 -16.72
CA GLU A 72 11.41 8.40 -17.41
C GLU A 72 11.52 7.61 -18.72
#